data_AF-A0A399ZLI8-F1
#
_entry.id   AF-A0A399ZLI8-F1
#
_cell.length_a   1.000
_cell.length_b   1.000
_cell.length_c   1.000
_cell.angle_alpha   90.00
_cell.angle_beta   90.00
_cell.angle_gamma   90.00
#
_symmetry.space_group_name_H-M   'P 1'
#
loop_
_entity.id
_entity.type
_entity.pdbx_description
1 polymer ?
#
loop_
_entity_poly.entity_id
_entity_poly.type
_entity_poly.pdbx_seq_one_letter_code
_entity_poly.pdbx_strand_id
1 'polypeptide(L)'
;MTATAKSKLHQMTLEFPTDYWNDSCSVEELTYAIDNGAVGATSNPTIVHMVLKKEMHLWTERIHELIRDNPTWSETELTWKLVEEMSVHGANLLRPIFDKYQGKRGRLSIQTNPALYRNAQGIAEQAVHFDSLAPNMIVKIPVTQAGIEAIEEVTFHGVSINATVSFSVPQAIAVAEAVERGLNRREAEGKSSEQMAPVCTIMVGRTDDWMKVAAKRDGIEIEPSYLDWAGIACMKKAYQIFQQRGYRTRLLAAAYRHLGHWAEFIGGELIVSMPYEWQLKANASDIEVKERMSHAVDSQIIQTLYNEIPDFRRAYDEDGMKVEEFDEYGATVRTLRGFIASAHELTAEVRDFMLPNPDVRKTETVKA
;
A
#
# COMPACT_ATOMS: atom_id res chain seq x y z
N MET A 1 2.49 -34.20 -8.99
CA MET A 1 3.84 -33.62 -9.12
C MET A 1 3.83 -32.35 -8.28
N THR A 2 4.63 -32.28 -7.22
CA THR A 2 4.82 -31.03 -6.47
C THR A 2 5.41 -30.01 -7.44
N ALA A 3 4.74 -28.88 -7.64
CA ALA A 3 5.21 -27.85 -8.56
C ALA A 3 6.61 -27.38 -8.10
N THR A 4 7.61 -27.49 -8.96
CA THR A 4 8.95 -26.97 -8.66
C THR A 4 8.88 -25.44 -8.59
N ALA A 5 9.27 -24.87 -7.46
CA ALA A 5 9.30 -23.42 -7.29
C ALA A 5 10.27 -22.78 -8.29
N LYS A 6 9.85 -21.67 -8.90
CA LYS A 6 10.66 -20.92 -9.89
C LYS A 6 11.64 -19.94 -9.22
N SER A 7 11.33 -19.54 -7.99
CA SER A 7 12.05 -18.53 -7.22
C SER A 7 11.66 -18.63 -5.75
N LYS A 8 12.31 -17.87 -4.88
CA LYS A 8 12.02 -17.88 -3.43
C LYS A 8 10.65 -17.30 -3.11
N LEU A 9 10.23 -16.24 -3.80
CA LEU A 9 8.88 -15.69 -3.64
C LEU A 9 7.83 -16.70 -4.11
N HIS A 10 8.06 -17.38 -5.24
CA HIS A 10 7.13 -18.42 -5.69
C HIS A 10 7.08 -19.59 -4.70
N GLN A 11 8.24 -20.03 -4.19
CA GLN A 11 8.34 -21.05 -3.15
C GLN A 11 7.51 -20.67 -1.92
N MET A 12 7.65 -19.43 -1.43
CA MET A 12 6.88 -18.93 -0.30
C MET A 12 5.37 -19.06 -0.54
N THR A 13 4.88 -18.63 -1.71
CA THR A 13 3.44 -18.69 -2.03
C THR A 13 2.89 -20.11 -2.24
N LEU A 14 3.76 -21.09 -2.50
CA LEU A 14 3.39 -22.50 -2.61
C LEU A 14 3.38 -23.21 -1.25
N GLU A 15 4.30 -22.83 -0.36
CA GLU A 15 4.53 -23.54 0.91
C GLU A 15 3.83 -22.90 2.11
N PHE A 16 3.51 -21.60 2.04
CA PHE A 16 2.97 -20.82 3.16
C PHE A 16 1.72 -20.02 2.77
N PRO A 17 0.85 -19.65 3.73
CA PRO A 17 -0.36 -18.85 3.46
C PRO A 17 -0.08 -17.37 3.14
N THR A 18 1.20 -16.97 3.18
CA THR A 18 1.62 -15.60 2.93
C THR A 18 1.46 -15.27 1.45
N ASP A 19 0.58 -14.31 1.17
CA ASP A 19 0.40 -13.78 -0.18
C ASP A 19 1.48 -12.74 -0.48
N TYR A 20 1.83 -12.60 -1.75
CA TYR A 20 2.80 -11.62 -2.21
C TYR A 20 2.18 -10.74 -3.31
N TRP A 21 2.33 -9.42 -3.19
CA TRP A 21 1.82 -8.41 -4.12
C TRP A 21 2.96 -7.55 -4.67
N ASN A 22 2.84 -7.13 -5.93
CA ASN A 22 3.78 -6.20 -6.57
C ASN A 22 3.51 -4.75 -6.13
N ASP A 23 4.51 -4.03 -5.63
CA ASP A 23 4.36 -2.59 -5.33
C ASP A 23 4.69 -1.70 -6.54
N SER A 24 3.97 -1.95 -7.64
CA SER A 24 4.05 -1.18 -8.88
C SER A 24 2.85 -1.47 -9.78
N CYS A 25 2.48 -0.48 -10.61
CA CYS A 25 1.53 -0.67 -11.72
C CYS A 25 2.22 -0.77 -13.09
N SER A 26 3.55 -0.86 -13.14
CA SER A 26 4.30 -1.11 -14.38
C SER A 26 3.94 -2.49 -14.95
N VAL A 27 3.75 -2.55 -16.28
CA VAL A 27 3.39 -3.78 -16.98
C VAL A 27 4.50 -4.82 -16.84
N GLU A 28 5.75 -4.42 -17.05
CA GLU A 28 6.92 -5.29 -16.97
C GLU A 28 7.09 -5.86 -15.55
N GLU A 29 7.04 -4.98 -14.54
CA GLU A 29 7.28 -5.36 -13.15
C GLU A 29 6.15 -6.24 -12.61
N LEU A 30 4.90 -5.93 -12.96
CA LEU A 30 3.75 -6.74 -12.57
C LEU A 30 3.74 -8.10 -13.26
N THR A 31 4.13 -8.17 -14.54
CA THR A 31 4.27 -9.44 -15.26
C THR A 31 5.32 -10.33 -14.59
N TYR A 32 6.50 -9.79 -14.30
CA TYR A 32 7.54 -10.52 -13.56
C TYR A 32 7.03 -11.01 -12.20
N ALA A 33 6.32 -10.16 -11.46
CA ALA A 33 5.78 -10.51 -10.15
C ALA A 33 4.77 -11.67 -10.25
N ILE A 34 3.84 -11.62 -11.20
CA ILE A 34 2.84 -12.68 -11.45
C ILE A 34 3.54 -14.01 -11.79
N ASP A 35 4.56 -13.98 -12.64
CA ASP A 35 5.34 -15.17 -13.01
C ASP A 35 6.07 -15.81 -11.82
N ASN A 36 6.31 -15.02 -10.77
CA ASN A 36 6.93 -15.41 -9.51
C ASN A 36 5.92 -15.61 -8.36
N GLY A 37 4.62 -15.71 -8.66
CA GLY A 37 3.59 -16.08 -7.69
C GLY A 37 2.83 -14.91 -7.06
N ALA A 38 3.02 -13.68 -7.55
CA ALA A 38 2.24 -12.54 -7.04
C ALA A 38 0.75 -12.71 -7.34
N VAL A 39 -0.09 -12.28 -6.40
CA VAL A 39 -1.56 -12.40 -6.47
C VAL A 39 -2.28 -11.08 -6.27
N GLY A 40 -1.58 -9.97 -6.50
CA GLY A 40 -2.14 -8.62 -6.40
C GLY A 40 -1.06 -7.59 -6.65
N ALA A 41 -1.46 -6.33 -6.70
CA ALA A 41 -0.53 -5.23 -6.85
C ALA A 41 -1.02 -3.95 -6.21
N THR A 42 -0.10 -3.04 -5.96
CA THR A 42 -0.37 -1.74 -5.38
C THR A 42 0.16 -0.60 -6.23
N SER A 43 -0.59 0.49 -6.24
CA SER A 43 -0.20 1.78 -6.79
C SER A 43 -0.43 2.89 -5.76
N ASN A 44 0.22 4.02 -5.97
CA ASN A 44 0.08 5.29 -5.26
C ASN A 44 0.62 6.41 -6.17
N PRO A 45 0.36 7.71 -5.89
CA PRO A 45 0.83 8.79 -6.77
C PRO A 45 2.34 8.79 -7.02
N THR A 46 3.17 8.43 -6.02
CA THR A 46 4.62 8.30 -6.20
C THR A 46 4.96 7.19 -7.20
N ILE A 47 4.32 6.03 -7.08
CA ILE A 47 4.48 4.89 -8.01
C ILE A 47 4.02 5.28 -9.42
N VAL A 48 2.84 5.89 -9.54
CA VAL A 48 2.31 6.31 -10.85
C VAL A 48 3.29 7.25 -11.54
N HIS A 49 3.83 8.23 -10.82
CA HIS A 49 4.83 9.16 -11.37
C HIS A 49 6.10 8.45 -11.83
N MET A 50 6.64 7.52 -11.04
CA MET A 50 7.81 6.73 -11.43
C MET A 50 7.55 5.85 -12.65
N VAL A 51 6.41 5.15 -12.68
CA VAL A 51 6.01 4.28 -13.79
C VAL A 51 5.76 5.10 -15.06
N LEU A 52 5.10 6.25 -14.95
CA LEU A 52 4.87 7.15 -16.08
C LEU A 52 6.20 7.58 -16.71
N LYS A 53 7.21 7.92 -15.90
CA LYS A 53 8.55 8.27 -16.40
C LYS A 53 9.24 7.10 -17.08
N LYS A 54 9.17 5.90 -16.49
CA LYS A 54 9.78 4.68 -17.03
C LYS A 54 9.11 4.24 -18.34
N GLU A 55 7.78 4.35 -18.40
CA GLU A 55 6.94 3.87 -19.49
C GLU A 55 6.39 5.02 -20.34
N MET A 56 7.07 6.16 -20.38
CA MET A 56 6.57 7.38 -21.05
C MET A 56 6.19 7.14 -22.52
N HIS A 57 6.91 6.24 -23.19
CA HIS A 57 6.65 5.82 -24.56
C HIS A 57 5.27 5.18 -24.77
N LEU A 58 4.66 4.61 -23.73
CA LEU A 58 3.30 4.04 -23.77
C LEU A 58 2.21 5.10 -23.52
N TRP A 59 2.54 6.16 -22.78
CA TRP A 59 1.55 7.11 -22.26
C TRP A 59 1.54 8.45 -22.99
N THR A 60 2.62 8.82 -23.70
CA THR A 60 2.76 10.12 -24.38
C THR A 60 1.58 10.44 -25.30
N GLU A 61 1.25 9.55 -26.24
CA GLU A 61 0.13 9.79 -27.16
C GLU A 61 -1.22 9.76 -26.43
N ARG A 62 -1.37 8.89 -25.44
CA ARG A 62 -2.60 8.82 -24.65
C ARG A 62 -2.85 10.10 -23.86
N ILE A 63 -1.81 10.73 -23.30
CA ILE A 63 -1.91 12.03 -22.63
C ILE A 63 -2.33 13.12 -23.61
N HIS A 64 -1.75 13.17 -24.82
CA HIS A 64 -2.19 14.11 -25.84
C HIS A 64 -3.65 13.89 -26.28
N GLU A 65 -4.10 12.64 -26.40
CA GLU A 65 -5.50 12.31 -26.65
C GLU A 65 -6.40 12.82 -25.54
N LEU A 66 -6.08 12.53 -24.28
CA LEU A 66 -6.85 13.00 -23.12
C LEU A 66 -6.98 14.53 -23.11
N ILE A 67 -5.91 15.26 -23.42
CA ILE A 67 -5.91 16.74 -23.52
C ILE A 67 -6.83 17.21 -24.66
N ARG A 68 -6.74 16.60 -25.85
CA ARG A 68 -7.58 16.99 -27.00
C ARG A 68 -9.06 16.70 -26.77
N ASP A 69 -9.37 15.54 -26.18
CA ASP A 69 -10.73 15.07 -25.99
C ASP A 69 -11.44 15.79 -24.84
N ASN A 70 -10.69 16.39 -23.92
CA ASN A 70 -11.22 17.08 -22.74
C ASN A 70 -10.67 18.53 -22.63
N PRO A 71 -11.02 19.42 -23.58
CA PRO A 71 -10.39 20.74 -23.72
C PRO A 71 -10.64 21.71 -22.54
N THR A 72 -11.62 21.41 -21.66
CA THR A 72 -11.95 22.23 -20.49
C THR A 72 -11.45 21.65 -19.17
N TRP A 73 -10.83 20.46 -19.18
CA TRP A 73 -10.30 19.86 -17.96
C TRP A 73 -9.05 20.59 -17.48
N SER A 74 -8.95 20.72 -16.17
CA SER A 74 -7.76 21.15 -15.47
C SER A 74 -6.67 20.08 -15.54
N GLU A 75 -5.42 20.48 -15.28
CA GLU A 75 -4.29 19.57 -15.08
C GLU A 75 -4.56 18.51 -14.00
N THR A 76 -5.36 18.86 -12.99
CA THR A 76 -5.70 17.95 -11.90
C THR A 76 -6.67 16.88 -12.37
N GLU A 77 -7.73 17.24 -13.12
CA GLU A 77 -8.68 16.28 -13.68
C GLU A 77 -7.97 15.32 -14.66
N LEU A 78 -7.12 15.84 -15.55
CA LEU A 78 -6.33 15.02 -16.46
C LEU A 78 -5.36 14.09 -15.72
N THR A 79 -4.70 14.59 -14.67
CA THR A 79 -3.81 13.77 -13.84
C THR A 79 -4.54 12.59 -13.21
N TRP A 80 -5.70 12.84 -12.59
CA TRP A 80 -6.47 11.77 -11.97
C TRP A 80 -7.03 10.81 -13.00
N LYS A 81 -7.41 11.29 -14.19
CA LYS A 81 -7.80 10.40 -15.28
C LYS A 81 -6.67 9.48 -15.73
N LEU A 82 -5.45 10.00 -15.82
CA LEU A 82 -4.26 9.21 -16.14
C LEU A 82 -4.00 8.15 -15.04
N VAL A 83 -4.11 8.52 -13.76
CA VAL A 83 -3.98 7.58 -12.63
C VAL A 83 -5.03 6.45 -12.73
N GLU A 84 -6.28 6.77 -13.10
CA GLU A 84 -7.33 5.77 -13.34
C GLU A 84 -6.94 4.81 -14.46
N GLU A 85 -6.54 5.32 -15.64
CA GLU A 85 -6.22 4.48 -16.80
C GLU A 85 -4.99 3.59 -16.55
N MET A 86 -3.94 4.12 -15.93
CA MET A 86 -2.76 3.34 -15.52
C MET A 86 -3.14 2.23 -14.54
N SER A 87 -4.08 2.53 -13.64
CA SER A 87 -4.58 1.55 -12.67
C SER A 87 -5.45 0.49 -13.35
N VAL A 88 -6.38 0.86 -14.23
CA VAL A 88 -7.19 -0.12 -14.97
C VAL A 88 -6.30 -1.05 -15.81
N HIS A 89 -5.21 -0.53 -16.41
CA HIS A 89 -4.25 -1.35 -17.14
C HIS A 89 -3.61 -2.42 -16.24
N GLY A 90 -3.11 -2.05 -15.05
CA GLY A 90 -2.57 -3.02 -14.09
C GLY A 90 -3.61 -4.01 -13.57
N ALA A 91 -4.85 -3.56 -13.35
CA ALA A 91 -5.95 -4.42 -12.92
C ALA A 91 -6.28 -5.50 -13.96
N ASN A 92 -6.22 -5.17 -15.25
CA ASN A 92 -6.47 -6.14 -16.32
C ASN A 92 -5.47 -7.31 -16.32
N LEU A 93 -4.20 -7.07 -15.99
CA LEU A 93 -3.18 -8.13 -15.89
C LEU A 93 -3.49 -9.13 -14.75
N LEU A 94 -4.20 -8.68 -13.72
CA LEU A 94 -4.56 -9.50 -12.56
C LEU A 94 -5.91 -10.22 -12.72
N ARG A 95 -6.66 -9.96 -13.79
CA ARG A 95 -8.01 -10.52 -13.98
C ARG A 95 -8.06 -12.05 -13.94
N PRO A 96 -7.14 -12.80 -14.58
CA PRO A 96 -7.12 -14.26 -14.49
C PRO A 96 -6.97 -14.78 -13.05
N ILE A 97 -6.22 -14.06 -12.21
CA ILE A 97 -6.03 -14.39 -10.80
C ILE A 97 -7.31 -14.06 -10.01
N PHE A 98 -7.94 -12.93 -10.30
CA PHE A 98 -9.20 -12.53 -9.68
C PHE A 98 -10.30 -13.56 -9.90
N ASP A 99 -10.47 -14.02 -11.15
CA ASP A 99 -11.46 -15.03 -11.50
C ASP A 99 -11.13 -16.38 -10.84
N LYS A 100 -9.85 -16.80 -10.84
CA LYS A 100 -9.38 -18.03 -10.19
C LYS A 100 -9.69 -18.07 -8.69
N TYR A 101 -9.55 -16.95 -8.00
CA TYR A 101 -9.73 -16.84 -6.54
C TYR A 101 -11.06 -16.20 -6.15
N GLN A 102 -12.04 -16.17 -7.06
CA GLN A 102 -13.41 -15.69 -6.80
C GLN A 102 -13.44 -14.31 -6.14
N GLY A 103 -12.54 -13.42 -6.57
CA GLY A 103 -12.44 -12.05 -6.10
C GLY A 103 -11.67 -11.80 -4.81
N LYS A 104 -11.19 -12.85 -4.12
CA LYS A 104 -10.40 -12.71 -2.88
C LYS A 104 -8.93 -12.33 -3.12
N ARG A 105 -8.43 -12.53 -4.34
CA ARG A 105 -7.08 -12.16 -4.80
C ARG A 105 -7.19 -11.54 -6.20
N GLY A 106 -6.06 -11.20 -6.81
CA GLY A 106 -5.98 -10.62 -8.15
C GLY A 106 -6.47 -9.19 -8.21
N ARG A 107 -6.27 -8.42 -7.15
CA ARG A 107 -6.74 -7.02 -7.05
C ARG A 107 -5.60 -6.03 -7.27
N LEU A 108 -5.89 -4.93 -7.96
CA LEU A 108 -4.97 -3.79 -8.06
C LEU A 108 -5.43 -2.69 -7.12
N SER A 109 -4.49 -2.21 -6.30
CA SER A 109 -4.75 -1.14 -5.37
C SER A 109 -4.50 0.24 -5.95
N ILE A 110 -5.52 1.12 -5.97
CA ILE A 110 -5.44 2.52 -6.40
C ILE A 110 -5.61 3.44 -5.18
N GLN A 111 -4.79 4.48 -5.03
CA GLN A 111 -4.88 5.38 -3.87
C GLN A 111 -5.72 6.62 -4.16
N THR A 112 -6.60 6.96 -3.21
CA THR A 112 -7.30 8.26 -3.20
C THR A 112 -6.31 9.43 -3.13
N ASN A 113 -6.77 10.63 -3.48
CA ASN A 113 -5.96 11.83 -3.40
C ASN A 113 -5.48 12.06 -1.96
N PRO A 114 -4.16 11.98 -1.68
CA PRO A 114 -3.66 12.15 -0.33
C PRO A 114 -3.91 13.57 0.22
N ALA A 115 -4.21 14.56 -0.63
CA ALA A 115 -4.61 15.90 -0.18
C ALA A 115 -6.00 15.92 0.48
N LEU A 116 -6.82 14.88 0.28
CA LEU A 116 -8.13 14.74 0.91
C LEU A 116 -8.08 14.16 2.33
N TYR A 117 -6.90 13.97 2.93
CA TYR A 117 -6.72 13.26 4.21
C TYR A 117 -7.55 13.77 5.41
N ARG A 118 -8.11 14.98 5.33
CA ARG A 118 -9.01 15.58 6.33
C ARG A 118 -10.49 15.56 5.97
N ASN A 119 -10.84 15.10 4.76
CA ASN A 119 -12.18 15.15 4.21
C ASN A 119 -12.73 13.73 4.00
N ALA A 120 -13.42 13.21 5.02
CA ALA A 120 -13.97 11.85 5.00
C ALA A 120 -14.92 11.64 3.82
N GLN A 121 -15.82 12.60 3.57
CA GLN A 121 -16.76 12.55 2.45
C GLN A 121 -16.04 12.50 1.11
N GLY A 122 -15.05 13.39 0.89
CA GLY A 122 -14.29 13.42 -0.36
C GLY A 122 -13.47 12.15 -0.60
N ILE A 123 -12.91 11.56 0.45
CA ILE A 123 -12.26 10.25 0.38
C ILE A 123 -13.27 9.18 -0.03
N ALA A 124 -14.45 9.16 0.59
CA ALA A 124 -15.47 8.15 0.35
C ALA A 124 -16.04 8.23 -1.08
N GLU A 125 -16.37 9.43 -1.55
CA GLU A 125 -16.85 9.67 -2.92
C GLU A 125 -15.84 9.18 -3.96
N GLN A 126 -14.56 9.55 -3.79
CA GLN A 126 -13.52 9.10 -4.70
C GLN A 126 -13.29 7.59 -4.62
N ALA A 127 -13.40 6.99 -3.44
CA ALA A 127 -13.23 5.55 -3.28
C ALA A 127 -14.35 4.74 -3.96
N VAL A 128 -15.61 5.17 -3.83
CA VAL A 128 -16.72 4.54 -4.55
C VAL A 128 -16.54 4.66 -6.07
N HIS A 129 -16.09 5.83 -6.55
CA HIS A 129 -15.74 6.00 -7.97
C HIS A 129 -14.62 5.05 -8.40
N PHE A 130 -13.52 4.98 -7.65
CA PHE A 130 -12.38 4.12 -7.96
C PHE A 130 -12.68 2.63 -7.94
N ASP A 131 -13.55 2.17 -7.04
CA ASP A 131 -14.04 0.79 -7.02
C ASP A 131 -14.80 0.42 -8.32
N SER A 132 -15.50 1.39 -8.92
CA SER A 132 -16.27 1.17 -10.14
C SER A 132 -15.44 1.03 -11.42
N LEU A 133 -14.14 1.38 -11.38
CA LEU A 133 -13.29 1.40 -12.57
C LEU A 133 -13.04 0.00 -13.16
N ALA A 134 -12.95 -1.02 -12.31
CA ALA A 134 -12.82 -2.42 -12.71
C ALA A 134 -13.27 -3.36 -11.58
N PRO A 135 -13.72 -4.60 -11.86
CA PRO A 135 -14.23 -5.52 -10.82
C PRO A 135 -13.21 -5.87 -9.72
N ASN A 136 -11.93 -5.76 -10.03
CA ASN A 136 -10.82 -6.15 -9.17
C ASN A 136 -10.01 -4.95 -8.64
N MET A 137 -10.65 -3.79 -8.50
CA MET A 137 -10.05 -2.66 -7.79
C MET A 137 -10.05 -2.89 -6.27
N ILE A 138 -9.09 -2.29 -5.58
CA ILE A 138 -9.08 -2.17 -4.12
C ILE A 138 -8.56 -0.78 -3.74
N VAL A 139 -9.35 0.01 -3.01
CA VAL A 139 -9.04 1.44 -2.87
C VAL A 139 -8.19 1.71 -1.64
N LYS A 140 -7.04 2.36 -1.83
CA LYS A 140 -6.21 2.79 -0.71
C LYS A 140 -6.71 4.07 -0.09
N ILE A 141 -6.87 4.04 1.23
CA ILE A 141 -7.33 5.17 2.04
C ILE A 141 -6.31 5.41 3.17
N PRO A 142 -5.78 6.64 3.32
CA PRO A 142 -4.89 6.97 4.44
C PRO A 142 -5.55 6.74 5.80
N VAL A 143 -4.85 6.17 6.78
CA VAL A 143 -5.35 5.96 8.15
C VAL A 143 -5.19 7.22 8.98
N THR A 144 -5.97 8.22 8.61
CA THR A 144 -6.21 9.47 9.36
C THR A 144 -7.53 9.38 10.11
N GLN A 145 -7.83 10.35 10.96
CA GLN A 145 -9.14 10.44 11.63
C GLN A 145 -10.28 10.40 10.61
N ALA A 146 -10.21 11.26 9.58
CA ALA A 146 -11.21 11.28 8.50
C ALA A 146 -11.16 10.01 7.63
N GLY A 147 -9.97 9.40 7.49
CA GLY A 147 -9.81 8.15 6.77
C GLY A 147 -10.50 6.96 7.45
N ILE A 148 -10.48 6.89 8.78
CA ILE A 148 -11.21 5.86 9.55
C ILE A 148 -12.73 5.98 9.34
N GLU A 149 -13.26 7.21 9.37
CA GLU A 149 -14.68 7.47 9.04
C GLU A 149 -15.01 7.02 7.61
N ALA A 150 -14.18 7.41 6.64
CA ALA A 150 -14.38 7.02 5.25
C ALA A 150 -14.29 5.50 5.03
N ILE A 151 -13.36 4.81 5.70
CA ILE A 151 -13.17 3.35 5.60
C ILE A 151 -14.45 2.60 6.00
N GLU A 152 -15.10 3.01 7.10
CA GLU A 152 -16.36 2.40 7.52
C GLU A 152 -17.44 2.58 6.44
N GLU A 153 -17.59 3.81 5.95
CA GLU A 153 -18.67 4.15 5.02
C GLU A 153 -18.50 3.46 3.66
N VAL A 154 -17.29 3.47 3.09
CA VAL A 154 -17.05 2.82 1.79
C VAL A 154 -17.15 1.29 1.90
N THR A 155 -16.78 0.73 3.05
CA THR A 155 -16.95 -0.71 3.32
C THR A 155 -18.44 -1.05 3.32
N PHE A 156 -19.29 -0.24 3.95
CA PHE A 156 -20.74 -0.41 3.86
C PHE A 156 -21.24 -0.37 2.40
N HIS A 157 -20.70 0.54 1.59
CA HIS A 157 -21.00 0.62 0.15
C HIS A 157 -20.46 -0.56 -0.68
N GLY A 158 -19.59 -1.40 -0.12
CA GLY A 158 -19.09 -2.61 -0.77
C GLY A 158 -17.70 -2.45 -1.39
N VAL A 159 -17.05 -1.32 -1.16
CA VAL A 159 -15.68 -1.06 -1.64
C VAL A 159 -14.71 -1.93 -0.85
N SER A 160 -13.88 -2.70 -1.55
CA SER A 160 -12.73 -3.32 -0.90
C SER A 160 -11.65 -2.28 -0.66
N ILE A 161 -11.23 -2.11 0.60
CA ILE A 161 -10.24 -1.09 0.98
C ILE A 161 -8.84 -1.67 1.19
N ASN A 162 -7.83 -0.83 0.99
CA ASN A 162 -6.47 -1.05 1.43
C ASN A 162 -6.02 0.14 2.30
N ALA A 163 -6.22 0.04 3.60
CA ALA A 163 -5.82 1.10 4.51
C ALA A 163 -4.30 1.34 4.40
N THR A 164 -3.87 2.57 4.16
CA THR A 164 -2.47 2.95 3.89
C THR A 164 -2.06 4.10 4.80
N VAL A 165 -0.79 4.53 4.79
CA VAL A 165 -0.30 5.54 5.75
C VAL A 165 -0.63 5.10 7.19
N SER A 166 -0.37 3.83 7.47
CA SER A 166 -0.52 3.20 8.78
C SER A 166 0.80 2.56 9.18
N PHE A 167 1.15 2.72 10.44
CA PHE A 167 2.49 2.43 10.98
C PHE A 167 2.43 1.69 12.32
N SER A 168 1.26 1.60 12.92
CA SER A 168 1.08 1.26 14.33
C SER A 168 -0.04 0.26 14.57
N VAL A 169 0.02 -0.40 15.73
CA VAL A 169 -1.01 -1.33 16.22
C VAL A 169 -2.36 -0.62 16.43
N PRO A 170 -2.47 0.56 17.07
CA PRO A 170 -3.73 1.29 17.19
C PRO A 170 -4.38 1.62 15.84
N GLN A 171 -3.59 2.08 14.85
CA GLN A 171 -4.09 2.34 13.51
C GLN A 171 -4.65 1.07 12.86
N ALA A 172 -3.95 -0.06 12.98
CA ALA A 172 -4.41 -1.33 12.42
C ALA A 172 -5.71 -1.81 13.09
N ILE A 173 -5.82 -1.71 14.42
CA ILE A 173 -7.04 -2.06 15.17
C ILE A 173 -8.21 -1.17 14.73
N ALA A 174 -8.01 0.15 14.69
CA ALA A 174 -9.05 1.10 14.31
C ALA A 174 -9.59 0.85 12.89
N VAL A 175 -8.70 0.50 11.95
CA VAL A 175 -9.10 0.07 10.59
C VAL A 175 -9.94 -1.18 10.64
N ALA A 176 -9.48 -2.22 11.34
CA ALA A 176 -10.21 -3.48 11.42
C ALA A 176 -11.60 -3.29 12.03
N GLU A 177 -11.72 -2.51 13.10
CA GLU A 177 -12.99 -2.20 13.74
C GLU A 177 -13.92 -1.38 12.83
N ALA A 178 -13.39 -0.40 12.07
CA ALA A 178 -14.17 0.35 11.09
C ALA A 178 -14.70 -0.53 9.97
N VAL A 179 -13.87 -1.45 9.46
CA VAL A 179 -14.29 -2.44 8.46
C VAL A 179 -15.37 -3.37 9.03
N GLU A 180 -15.20 -3.89 10.24
CA GLU A 180 -16.22 -4.74 10.87
C GLU A 180 -17.56 -4.02 11.04
N ARG A 181 -17.55 -2.74 11.46
CA ARG A 181 -18.78 -1.94 11.54
C ARG A 181 -19.44 -1.75 10.17
N GLY A 182 -18.66 -1.44 9.13
CA GLY A 182 -19.16 -1.30 7.76
C GLY A 182 -19.73 -2.59 7.19
N LEU A 183 -19.03 -3.72 7.39
CA LEU A 183 -19.49 -5.05 6.97
C LEU A 183 -20.77 -5.47 7.71
N ASN A 184 -20.83 -5.26 9.03
CA ASN A 184 -22.01 -5.61 9.82
C ASN A 184 -23.24 -4.79 9.41
N ARG A 185 -23.08 -3.48 9.15
CA ARG A 185 -24.14 -2.62 8.59
C ARG A 185 -24.63 -3.15 7.24
N ARG A 186 -23.70 -3.55 6.37
CA ARG A 186 -24.00 -4.06 5.03
C ARG A 186 -24.75 -5.39 5.07
N GLU A 187 -24.28 -6.33 5.88
CA GLU A 187 -24.87 -7.66 6.05
C GLU A 187 -26.26 -7.61 6.70
N ALA A 188 -26.48 -6.67 7.63
CA ALA A 188 -27.80 -6.40 8.20
C ALA A 188 -28.84 -5.95 7.16
N GLU A 189 -28.39 -5.34 6.04
CA GLU A 189 -29.24 -4.98 4.90
C GLU A 189 -29.31 -6.08 3.82
N GLY A 190 -28.76 -7.27 4.08
CA GLY A 190 -28.74 -8.39 3.12
C GLY A 190 -27.85 -8.16 1.90
N LYS A 191 -26.96 -7.18 1.93
CA LYS A 191 -25.99 -6.90 0.85
C LYS A 191 -24.80 -7.84 0.97
N SER A 192 -24.35 -8.41 -0.16
CA SER A 192 -23.22 -9.36 -0.17
C SER A 192 -21.87 -8.69 0.13
N SER A 193 -21.05 -9.38 0.94
CA SER A 193 -19.63 -9.10 1.24
C SER A 193 -18.69 -10.20 0.70
N GLU A 194 -19.21 -11.16 -0.06
CA GLU A 194 -18.50 -12.40 -0.41
C GLU A 194 -17.20 -12.15 -1.17
N GLN A 195 -17.17 -11.18 -2.08
CA GLN A 195 -15.98 -10.87 -2.87
C GLN A 195 -15.08 -9.83 -2.20
N MET A 196 -15.52 -9.20 -1.09
CA MET A 196 -14.73 -8.17 -0.43
C MET A 196 -13.50 -8.78 0.23
N ALA A 197 -12.36 -8.10 0.08
CA ALA A 197 -11.07 -8.52 0.63
C ALA A 197 -10.31 -7.31 1.20
N PRO A 198 -10.81 -6.72 2.30
CA PRO A 198 -10.20 -5.55 2.91
C PRO A 198 -8.81 -5.88 3.48
N VAL A 199 -7.87 -4.95 3.31
CA VAL A 199 -6.51 -5.09 3.82
C VAL A 199 -6.07 -3.84 4.59
N CYS A 200 -5.23 -4.04 5.60
CA CYS A 200 -4.62 -2.95 6.37
C CYS A 200 -3.09 -3.00 6.21
N THR A 201 -2.55 -2.00 5.51
CA THR A 201 -1.11 -1.85 5.34
C THR A 201 -0.45 -1.35 6.62
N ILE A 202 0.62 -2.00 7.08
CA ILE A 202 1.62 -1.39 7.97
C ILE A 202 2.88 -1.14 7.14
N MET A 203 3.29 0.12 7.04
CA MET A 203 4.49 0.52 6.28
C MET A 203 5.75 0.29 7.12
N VAL A 204 6.09 -0.99 7.33
CA VAL A 204 7.10 -1.45 8.30
C VAL A 204 8.43 -0.70 8.23
N GLY A 205 9.02 -0.52 7.04
CA GLY A 205 10.30 0.19 6.96
C GLY A 205 10.20 1.71 7.09
N ARG A 206 9.02 2.30 6.88
CA ARG A 206 8.81 3.71 7.25
C ARG A 206 8.57 3.88 8.75
N THR A 207 8.08 2.84 9.44
CA THR A 207 8.05 2.80 10.91
C THR A 207 9.48 2.83 11.46
N ASP A 208 10.40 2.03 10.91
CA ASP A 208 11.82 2.07 11.30
C ASP A 208 12.47 3.43 11.01
N ASP A 209 12.23 3.99 9.82
CA ASP A 209 12.70 5.33 9.46
C ASP A 209 12.19 6.41 10.43
N TRP A 210 11.01 6.23 11.01
CA TRP A 210 10.48 7.15 12.01
C TRP A 210 11.20 6.97 13.35
N MET A 211 11.41 5.73 13.81
CA MET A 211 12.16 5.48 15.05
C MET A 211 13.58 6.06 14.97
N LYS A 212 14.26 5.90 13.82
CA LYS A 212 15.58 6.50 13.57
C LYS A 212 15.55 8.03 13.66
N VAL A 213 14.54 8.66 13.08
CA VAL A 213 14.39 10.12 13.11
C VAL A 213 14.03 10.62 14.51
N ALA A 214 13.13 9.95 15.21
CA ALA A 214 12.74 10.29 16.58
C ALA A 214 13.96 10.17 17.53
N ALA A 215 14.68 9.05 17.48
CA ALA A 215 15.87 8.84 18.30
C ALA A 215 16.92 9.93 18.07
N LYS A 216 17.22 10.24 16.79
CA LYS A 216 18.16 11.32 16.44
C LYS A 216 17.68 12.70 16.89
N ARG A 217 16.40 13.02 16.69
CA ARG A 217 15.80 14.32 17.08
C ARG A 217 15.92 14.54 18.59
N ASP A 218 15.70 13.48 19.36
CA ASP A 218 15.59 13.55 20.82
C ASP A 218 16.91 13.22 21.53
N GLY A 219 17.99 12.93 20.79
CA GLY A 219 19.30 12.60 21.35
C GLY A 219 19.33 11.27 22.08
N ILE A 220 18.51 10.30 21.65
CA ILE A 220 18.43 8.95 22.22
C ILE A 220 19.50 8.08 21.56
N GLU A 221 20.46 7.62 22.35
CA GLU A 221 21.45 6.63 21.93
C GLU A 221 20.90 5.22 22.17
N ILE A 222 20.85 4.42 21.11
CA ILE A 222 20.31 3.05 21.11
C ILE A 222 21.12 2.21 20.14
N GLU A 223 21.20 0.90 20.38
CA GLU A 223 21.81 -0.06 19.45
C GLU A 223 21.17 0.11 18.05
N PRO A 224 21.94 0.55 17.03
CA PRO A 224 21.36 0.96 15.75
C PRO A 224 20.56 -0.15 15.06
N SER A 225 21.00 -1.40 15.20
CA SER A 225 20.33 -2.55 14.61
C SER A 225 18.92 -2.81 15.19
N TYR A 226 18.61 -2.31 16.38
CA TYR A 226 17.29 -2.50 16.99
C TYR A 226 16.22 -1.64 16.31
N LEU A 227 16.61 -0.50 15.73
CA LEU A 227 15.68 0.40 15.04
C LEU A 227 15.09 -0.21 13.76
N ASP A 228 15.75 -1.21 13.18
CA ASP A 228 15.28 -1.98 12.00
C ASP A 228 14.24 -3.07 12.35
N TRP A 229 13.84 -3.16 13.63
CA TRP A 229 12.85 -4.14 14.10
C TRP A 229 11.52 -3.52 14.50
N ALA A 230 11.40 -2.18 14.51
CA ALA A 230 10.21 -1.52 15.02
C ALA A 230 8.96 -1.83 14.19
N GLY A 231 9.07 -1.78 12.87
CA GLY A 231 7.99 -2.14 11.95
C GLY A 231 7.62 -3.62 12.03
N ILE A 232 8.61 -4.51 12.13
CA ILE A 232 8.39 -5.96 12.30
C ILE A 232 7.66 -6.24 13.60
N ALA A 233 8.08 -5.61 14.70
CA ALA A 233 7.46 -5.74 16.01
C ALA A 233 5.98 -5.31 15.99
N CYS A 234 5.69 -4.13 15.43
CA CYS A 234 4.31 -3.65 15.30
C CYS A 234 3.46 -4.58 14.43
N MET A 235 3.99 -5.07 13.31
CA MET A 235 3.28 -6.01 12.44
C MET A 235 2.97 -7.34 13.13
N LYS A 236 3.95 -7.96 13.80
CA LYS A 236 3.74 -9.24 14.50
C LYS A 236 2.74 -9.10 15.65
N LYS A 237 2.79 -7.99 16.40
CA LYS A 237 1.80 -7.72 17.47
C LYS A 237 0.39 -7.50 16.90
N ALA A 238 0.25 -6.66 15.86
CA ALA A 238 -1.03 -6.45 15.19
C ALA A 238 -1.59 -7.78 14.65
N TYR A 239 -0.76 -8.63 14.05
CA TYR A 239 -1.19 -9.93 13.52
C TYR A 239 -1.75 -10.84 14.62
N GLN A 240 -1.07 -10.94 15.77
CA GLN A 240 -1.56 -11.72 16.90
C GLN A 240 -2.94 -11.24 17.37
N ILE A 241 -3.12 -9.91 17.48
CA ILE A 241 -4.39 -9.30 17.88
C ILE A 241 -5.49 -9.60 16.86
N PHE A 242 -5.17 -9.50 15.56
CA PHE A 242 -6.12 -9.79 14.48
C PHE A 242 -6.61 -11.23 14.53
N GLN A 243 -5.72 -12.18 14.78
CA GLN A 243 -6.07 -13.59 14.94
C GLN A 243 -6.91 -13.83 16.20
N GLN A 244 -6.54 -13.22 17.34
CA GLN A 244 -7.27 -13.37 18.60
C GLN A 244 -8.69 -12.78 18.54
N ARG A 245 -8.85 -11.63 17.88
CA ARG A 245 -10.14 -10.94 17.75
C ARG A 245 -10.96 -11.40 16.53
N GLY A 246 -10.38 -12.22 15.65
CA GLY A 246 -11.07 -12.79 14.49
C GLY A 246 -11.45 -11.76 13.42
N TYR A 247 -10.65 -10.71 13.23
CA TYR A 247 -10.96 -9.67 12.23
C TYR A 247 -10.90 -10.22 10.80
N ARG A 248 -11.86 -9.80 9.95
CA ARG A 248 -11.90 -10.19 8.53
C ARG A 248 -10.86 -9.45 7.66
N THR A 249 -10.37 -8.31 8.13
CA THR A 249 -9.32 -7.53 7.46
C THR A 249 -7.99 -8.25 7.55
N ARG A 250 -7.26 -8.38 6.43
CA ARG A 250 -5.91 -8.96 6.42
C ARG A 250 -4.83 -7.89 6.55
N LEU A 251 -3.72 -8.19 7.21
CA LEU A 251 -2.58 -7.28 7.26
C LEU A 251 -1.76 -7.32 5.97
N LEU A 252 -1.13 -6.19 5.63
CA LEU A 252 -0.24 -6.05 4.49
C LEU A 252 1.06 -5.33 4.89
N ALA A 253 2.23 -5.94 4.67
CA ALA A 253 3.53 -5.32 4.94
C ALA A 253 4.05 -4.56 3.72
N ALA A 254 4.44 -3.29 3.89
CA ALA A 254 4.94 -2.44 2.80
C ALA A 254 6.18 -1.61 3.19
N ALA A 255 6.75 -0.91 2.21
CA ALA A 255 7.86 0.04 2.38
C ALA A 255 9.18 -0.57 2.90
N TYR A 256 9.76 -1.47 2.12
CA TYR A 256 10.91 -2.30 2.49
C TYR A 256 12.21 -1.49 2.63
N ARG A 257 13.10 -1.93 3.53
CA ARG A 257 14.44 -1.36 3.79
C ARG A 257 15.54 -2.42 3.84
N HIS A 258 15.17 -3.65 4.17
CA HIS A 258 15.99 -4.86 4.13
C HIS A 258 15.08 -6.07 3.89
N LEU A 259 15.67 -7.23 3.60
CA LEU A 259 14.92 -8.47 3.33
C LEU A 259 14.27 -9.08 4.58
N GLY A 260 14.60 -8.59 5.78
CA GLY A 260 13.88 -8.96 7.01
C GLY A 260 12.41 -8.55 6.97
N HIS A 261 12.06 -7.45 6.30
CA HIS A 261 10.66 -7.02 6.06
C HIS A 261 9.85 -7.98 5.19
N TRP A 262 10.50 -8.98 4.58
CA TRP A 262 9.85 -10.09 3.91
C TRP A 262 9.97 -11.35 4.75
N ALA A 263 11.20 -11.72 5.09
CA ALA A 263 11.52 -13.02 5.67
C ALA A 263 10.82 -13.26 7.00
N GLU A 264 10.66 -12.23 7.83
CA GLU A 264 10.05 -12.32 9.16
C GLU A 264 8.53 -12.56 9.13
N PHE A 265 7.89 -12.38 7.97
CA PHE A 265 6.45 -12.53 7.83
C PHE A 265 6.02 -13.80 7.09
N ILE A 266 6.98 -14.61 6.62
CA ILE A 266 6.71 -15.90 5.99
C ILE A 266 6.01 -16.80 7.01
N GLY A 267 4.84 -17.33 6.65
CA GLY A 267 4.01 -18.17 7.50
C GLY A 267 2.72 -17.51 7.97
N GLY A 268 2.64 -16.17 7.91
CA GLY A 268 1.43 -15.44 8.27
C GLY A 268 0.37 -15.46 7.18
N GLU A 269 -0.91 -15.50 7.54
CA GLU A 269 -2.04 -15.26 6.64
C GLU A 269 -2.21 -13.76 6.33
N LEU A 270 -1.16 -13.16 5.78
CA LEU A 270 -1.03 -11.74 5.48
C LEU A 270 -0.50 -11.56 4.07
N ILE A 271 -0.34 -10.31 3.65
CA ILE A 271 0.22 -9.94 2.35
C ILE A 271 1.57 -9.25 2.54
N VAL A 272 2.58 -9.61 1.75
CA VAL A 272 3.82 -8.85 1.60
C VAL A 272 3.77 -8.08 0.28
N SER A 273 3.69 -6.74 0.33
CA SER A 273 3.65 -5.89 -0.86
C SER A 273 5.03 -5.32 -1.16
N MET A 274 5.73 -5.93 -2.11
CA MET A 274 7.16 -5.74 -2.29
C MET A 274 7.48 -4.93 -3.55
N PRO A 275 8.29 -3.86 -3.48
CA PRO A 275 8.77 -3.14 -4.67
C PRO A 275 9.66 -4.02 -5.55
N TYR A 276 9.67 -3.76 -6.86
CA TYR A 276 10.37 -4.59 -7.85
C TYR A 276 11.82 -4.91 -7.49
N GLU A 277 12.61 -3.92 -7.09
CA GLU A 277 14.01 -4.13 -6.68
C GLU A 277 14.17 -5.09 -5.49
N TRP A 278 13.22 -5.08 -4.54
CA TRP A 278 13.25 -5.97 -3.38
C TRP A 278 12.84 -7.39 -3.77
N GLN A 279 11.99 -7.55 -4.78
CA GLN A 279 11.64 -8.87 -5.32
C GLN A 279 12.85 -9.54 -5.96
N LEU A 280 13.61 -8.79 -6.75
CA LEU A 280 14.86 -9.26 -7.35
C LEU A 280 15.85 -9.69 -6.26
N LYS A 281 16.03 -8.84 -5.23
CA LYS A 281 16.89 -9.14 -4.08
C LYS A 281 16.42 -10.39 -3.31
N ALA A 282 15.12 -10.53 -3.05
CA ALA A 282 14.56 -11.68 -2.34
C ALA A 282 14.82 -12.99 -3.11
N ASN A 283 14.50 -13.00 -4.41
CA ASN A 283 14.68 -14.16 -5.27
C ASN A 283 16.16 -14.56 -5.47
N ALA A 284 17.07 -13.59 -5.45
CA ALA A 284 18.51 -13.81 -5.57
C ALA A 284 19.24 -14.05 -4.23
N SER A 285 18.57 -13.86 -3.09
CA SER A 285 19.20 -13.98 -1.77
C SER A 285 19.48 -15.43 -1.37
N ASP A 286 20.30 -15.64 -0.35
CA ASP A 286 20.50 -16.93 0.32
C ASP A 286 19.52 -17.18 1.49
N ILE A 287 18.58 -16.26 1.75
CA ILE A 287 17.62 -16.37 2.85
C ILE A 287 16.71 -17.59 2.64
N GLU A 288 16.73 -18.52 3.59
CA GLU A 288 15.86 -19.70 3.58
C GLU A 288 14.38 -19.30 3.68
N VAL A 289 13.56 -19.84 2.77
CA VAL A 289 12.09 -19.73 2.80
C VAL A 289 11.58 -20.68 3.88
N LYS A 290 11.24 -20.13 5.04
CA LYS A 290 10.70 -20.87 6.18
C LYS A 290 9.81 -19.98 7.04
N GLU A 291 8.92 -20.62 7.79
CA GLU A 291 8.06 -19.98 8.78
C GLU A 291 8.89 -19.15 9.78
N ARG A 292 8.53 -17.87 9.93
CA ARG A 292 9.08 -16.96 10.94
C ARG A 292 8.01 -16.03 11.55
N MET A 293 6.78 -16.03 11.02
CA MET A 293 5.73 -15.17 11.53
C MET A 293 5.37 -15.49 12.98
N SER A 294 5.37 -16.78 13.33
CA SER A 294 5.09 -17.24 14.70
C SER A 294 6.22 -16.92 15.70
N HIS A 295 7.43 -16.66 15.22
CA HIS A 295 8.57 -16.34 16.07
C HIS A 295 8.47 -14.92 16.62
N ALA A 296 8.49 -14.79 17.95
CA ALA A 296 8.51 -13.49 18.60
C ALA A 296 9.79 -12.72 18.23
N VAL A 297 9.67 -11.38 18.13
CA VAL A 297 10.84 -10.50 18.12
C VAL A 297 11.57 -10.64 19.46
N ASP A 298 12.89 -10.56 19.43
CA ASP A 298 13.72 -10.65 20.64
C ASP A 298 13.23 -9.66 21.71
N SER A 299 12.95 -10.18 22.90
CA SER A 299 12.44 -9.40 24.03
C SER A 299 13.36 -8.24 24.43
N GLN A 300 14.68 -8.37 24.24
CA GLN A 300 15.62 -7.29 24.52
C GLN A 300 15.43 -6.15 23.54
N ILE A 301 15.25 -6.44 22.24
CA ILE A 301 14.97 -5.44 21.21
C ILE A 301 13.67 -4.69 21.56
N ILE A 302 12.60 -5.44 21.85
CA ILE A 302 11.31 -4.85 22.23
C ILE A 302 11.46 -3.98 23.48
N GLN A 303 12.10 -4.48 24.54
CA GLN A 303 12.24 -3.74 25.80
C GLN A 303 13.05 -2.46 25.63
N THR A 304 14.13 -2.49 24.84
CA THR A 304 14.95 -1.31 24.57
C THR A 304 14.17 -0.29 23.74
N LEU A 305 13.55 -0.69 22.63
CA LEU A 305 12.71 0.22 21.83
C LEU A 305 11.58 0.82 22.68
N TYR A 306 10.94 -0.02 23.51
CA TYR A 306 9.86 0.39 24.40
C TYR A 306 10.30 1.37 25.46
N ASN A 307 11.44 1.18 26.12
CA ASN A 307 11.90 2.08 27.18
C ASN A 307 12.41 3.40 26.62
N GLU A 308 13.21 3.33 25.55
CA GLU A 308 13.97 4.47 25.08
C GLU A 308 13.17 5.36 24.10
N ILE A 309 12.24 4.81 23.32
CA ILE A 309 11.57 5.54 22.23
C ILE A 309 10.06 5.72 22.53
N PRO A 310 9.60 6.91 22.98
CA PRO A 310 8.18 7.16 23.24
C PRO A 310 7.27 6.89 22.04
N ASP A 311 7.70 7.26 20.84
CA ASP A 311 6.98 7.02 19.59
C ASP A 311 6.82 5.53 19.25
N PHE A 312 7.72 4.67 19.73
CA PHE A 312 7.57 3.22 19.59
C PHE A 312 6.48 2.70 20.53
N ARG A 313 6.45 3.14 21.80
CA ARG A 313 5.37 2.77 22.74
C ARG A 313 3.99 3.12 22.18
N ARG A 314 3.84 4.37 21.73
CA ARG A 314 2.62 4.86 21.07
C ARG A 314 2.21 3.98 19.88
N ALA A 315 3.18 3.49 19.10
CA ALA A 315 2.90 2.66 17.94
C ALA A 315 2.66 1.17 18.27
N TYR A 316 3.24 0.68 19.35
CA TYR A 316 3.26 -0.74 19.69
C TYR A 316 2.10 -1.14 20.59
N ASP A 317 1.66 -0.28 21.52
CA ASP A 317 0.57 -0.60 22.43
C ASP A 317 -0.80 -0.50 21.77
N GLU A 318 -1.73 -1.37 22.16
CA GLU A 318 -3.07 -1.45 21.55
C GLU A 318 -3.87 -0.15 21.74
N ASP A 319 -3.67 0.51 22.87
CA ASP A 319 -4.26 1.78 23.29
C ASP A 319 -3.25 2.94 23.27
N GLY A 320 -2.11 2.76 22.59
CA GLY A 320 -1.02 3.73 22.58
C GLY A 320 -1.34 5.06 21.88
N MET A 321 -2.40 5.10 21.06
CA MET A 321 -2.93 6.30 20.40
C MET A 321 -4.44 6.18 20.15
N LYS A 322 -5.15 7.30 20.26
CA LYS A 322 -6.53 7.42 19.80
C LYS A 322 -6.61 7.84 18.33
N VAL A 323 -7.77 7.66 17.72
CA VAL A 323 -8.01 8.00 16.30
C VAL A 323 -7.72 9.47 16.01
N GLU A 324 -8.02 10.36 16.96
CA GLU A 324 -7.78 11.81 16.82
C GLU A 324 -6.28 12.16 16.77
N GLU A 325 -5.40 11.28 17.25
CA GLU A 325 -3.95 11.49 17.27
C GLU A 325 -3.25 10.98 16.01
N PHE A 326 -3.93 10.21 15.15
CA PHE A 326 -3.30 9.55 14.00
C PHE A 326 -2.70 10.54 13.01
N ASP A 327 -3.38 11.67 12.80
CA ASP A 327 -2.97 12.75 11.88
C ASP A 327 -1.69 13.47 12.36
N GLU A 328 -1.41 13.41 13.66
CA GLU A 328 -0.27 14.06 14.31
C GLU A 328 0.91 13.11 14.51
N TYR A 329 0.70 11.81 14.34
CA TYR A 329 1.78 10.83 14.48
C TYR A 329 2.87 11.07 13.43
N GLY A 330 4.13 11.13 13.86
CA GLY A 330 5.20 11.67 13.00
C GLY A 330 5.44 10.86 11.72
N ALA A 331 5.29 9.54 11.75
CA ALA A 331 5.36 8.71 10.54
C ALA A 331 4.23 9.02 9.54
N THR A 332 3.01 9.26 10.05
CA THR A 332 1.83 9.69 9.28
C THR A 332 2.10 11.03 8.62
N VAL A 333 2.48 12.04 9.41
CA VAL A 333 2.76 13.40 8.91
C VAL A 333 3.83 13.38 7.82
N ARG A 334 4.96 12.71 8.08
CA ARG A 334 6.07 12.63 7.10
C ARG A 334 5.63 11.95 5.80
N THR A 335 4.88 10.86 5.91
CA THR A 335 4.43 10.10 4.74
C THR A 335 3.40 10.86 3.92
N LEU A 336 2.39 11.47 4.56
CA LEU A 336 1.37 12.27 3.87
C LEU A 336 2.00 13.44 3.12
N ARG A 337 2.93 14.16 3.76
CA ARG A 337 3.67 15.25 3.10
C ARG A 337 4.37 14.78 1.83
N GLY A 338 5.05 13.63 1.90
CA GLY A 338 5.72 13.03 0.75
C GLY A 338 4.73 12.63 -0.36
N PHE A 339 3.63 11.95 -0.01
CA PHE A 339 2.64 11.53 -1.00
C PHE A 339 1.90 12.70 -1.66
N ILE A 340 1.58 13.75 -0.90
CA ILE A 340 0.99 14.98 -1.44
C ILE A 340 1.97 15.65 -2.40
N ALA A 341 3.25 15.77 -2.01
CA ALA A 341 4.28 16.33 -2.88
C ALA A 341 4.41 15.54 -4.19
N SER A 342 4.48 14.21 -4.13
CA SER A 342 4.52 13.37 -5.34
C SER A 342 3.28 13.50 -6.21
N ALA A 343 2.09 13.67 -5.63
CA ALA A 343 0.88 13.92 -6.41
C ALA A 343 0.96 15.25 -7.17
N HIS A 344 1.48 16.30 -6.53
CA HIS A 344 1.69 17.59 -7.19
C HIS A 344 2.78 17.54 -8.28
N GLU A 345 3.84 16.77 -8.07
CA GLU A 345 4.87 16.53 -9.09
C GLU A 345 4.29 15.81 -10.30
N LEU A 346 3.43 14.80 -10.09
CA LEU A 346 2.73 14.13 -11.19
C LEU A 346 1.83 15.10 -11.96
N THR A 347 1.12 15.98 -11.25
CA THR A 347 0.33 17.04 -11.91
C THR A 347 1.21 18.02 -12.68
N ALA A 348 2.39 18.36 -12.18
CA ALA A 348 3.34 19.19 -12.90
C ALA A 348 3.85 18.50 -14.17
N GLU A 349 4.09 17.19 -14.14
CA GLU A 349 4.47 16.42 -15.34
C GLU A 349 3.34 16.48 -16.40
N VAL A 350 2.07 16.31 -16.00
CA VAL A 350 0.91 16.46 -16.91
C VAL A 350 0.78 17.89 -17.43
N ARG A 351 1.06 18.90 -16.59
CA ARG A 351 1.07 20.31 -16.99
C ARG A 351 2.05 20.55 -18.14
N ASP A 352 3.23 19.93 -18.13
CA ASP A 352 4.21 20.13 -19.20
C ASP A 352 3.74 19.59 -20.58
N PHE A 353 2.77 18.67 -20.60
CA PHE A 353 2.09 18.28 -21.85
C PHE A 353 1.03 19.31 -22.28
N MET A 354 0.29 19.89 -21.33
CA MET A 354 -0.75 20.88 -21.60
C MET A 354 -0.19 22.25 -21.98
N LEU A 355 0.88 22.65 -21.30
CA LEU A 355 1.58 23.93 -21.41
C LEU A 355 3.08 23.65 -21.57
N PRO A 356 3.53 23.23 -22.76
CA PRO A 356 4.93 22.90 -22.99
C PRO A 356 5.86 24.07 -22.63
N ASN A 357 6.91 23.78 -21.87
CA ASN A 357 7.88 24.79 -21.42
C ASN A 357 8.50 25.53 -22.63
N PRO A 358 8.22 26.84 -22.81
CA PRO A 358 8.70 27.59 -23.97
C PRO A 358 10.21 27.86 -23.93
N ASP A 359 10.86 27.70 -22.78
CA ASP A 359 12.31 27.92 -22.61
C ASP A 359 13.13 26.73 -23.11
N VAL A 360 12.51 25.56 -23.33
CA VAL A 360 13.15 24.34 -23.82
C VAL A 360 12.80 24.14 -25.28
N ARG A 361 13.81 24.20 -26.16
CA ARG A 361 13.63 23.88 -27.58
C ARG A 361 13.24 22.41 -27.71
N LYS A 362 12.02 22.13 -28.20
CA LYS A 362 11.60 20.76 -28.55
C LYS A 362 12.62 20.21 -29.54
N THR A 363 13.42 19.23 -29.11
CA THR A 363 14.21 18.43 -30.04
C THR A 363 13.23 17.60 -30.83
N GLU A 364 13.00 17.95 -32.10
CA GLU A 364 12.32 17.09 -33.04
C GLU A 364 13.08 15.76 -33.06
N THR A 365 12.53 14.73 -32.43
CA THR A 365 12.97 13.37 -32.66
C THR A 365 12.69 13.08 -34.12
N VAL A 366 13.75 13.18 -34.92
CA VAL A 366 13.78 12.79 -36.33
C VAL A 366 13.26 11.37 -36.40
N LYS A 367 12.02 11.21 -36.87
CA LYS A 367 11.50 9.92 -37.32
C LYS A 367 12.37 9.52 -38.51
N ALA A 368 13.25 8.53 -38.31
CA ALA A 368 13.87 7.76 -39.39
C ALA A 368 12.98 6.55 -39.69
#